data_AF-A0A1Z5ST89-F1
#
_entry.id   AF-A0A1Z5ST89-F1
#
_cell.length_a   1.000
_cell.length_b   1.000
_cell.length_c   1.000
_cell.angle_alpha   90.00
_cell.angle_beta   90.00
_cell.angle_gamma   90.00
#
_symmetry.space_group_name_H-M   'P 1'
#
loop_
_entity.id
_entity.type
_entity.pdbx_description
1 polymer ?
#
loop_
_entity_poly.entity_id
_entity_poly.type
_entity_poly.pdbx_seq_one_letter_code
_entity_poly.pdbx_strand_id
1 'polypeptide(L)'
;MGAVFNEIIGAGNTKVAALFIPKCTALTAAERIEMWVKCGMIAKAGEEALKAKNREALEDLRAQASGQAQLDIDRMISQLQKGR
;
A
#
# COMPACT_ATOMS: atom_id res chain seq x y z
N MET A 1 9.49 -1.77 11.24
CA MET A 1 9.41 -2.82 10.19
C MET A 1 9.71 -4.21 10.79
N GLY A 2 8.82 -5.20 10.65
CA GLY A 2 8.94 -6.50 11.32
C GLY A 2 10.03 -7.40 10.72
N ALA A 3 10.83 -8.07 11.56
CA ALA A 3 11.99 -8.87 11.17
C ALA A 3 11.70 -9.90 10.04
N VAL A 4 10.57 -10.61 10.16
CA VAL A 4 10.16 -11.64 9.20
C VAL A 4 9.90 -11.08 7.79
N PHE A 5 9.36 -9.87 7.67
CA PHE A 5 9.08 -9.27 6.36
C PHE A 5 10.38 -8.95 5.61
N ASN A 6 11.36 -8.37 6.30
CA ASN A 6 12.64 -7.99 5.70
C ASN A 6 13.43 -9.21 5.23
N GLU A 7 13.41 -10.29 6.01
CA GLU A 7 14.04 -11.56 5.63
C GLU A 7 13.41 -12.15 4.37
N ILE A 8 12.06 -12.20 4.30
CA ILE A 8 11.34 -12.77 3.15
C ILE A 8 11.53 -11.92 1.88
N ILE A 9 11.52 -10.58 2.01
CA ILE A 9 11.82 -9.67 0.88
C ILE A 9 13.28 -9.80 0.45
N GLY A 10 14.22 -9.89 1.39
CA GLY A 10 15.64 -10.10 1.10
C GLY A 10 15.90 -11.42 0.36
N ALA A 11 15.08 -12.45 0.62
CA ALA A 11 15.08 -13.71 -0.13
C ALA A 11 14.36 -13.63 -1.50
N GLY A 12 13.85 -12.46 -1.90
CA GLY A 12 13.17 -12.23 -3.17
C GLY A 12 11.71 -12.72 -3.23
N ASN A 13 11.13 -13.19 -2.12
CA ASN A 13 9.80 -13.80 -2.11
C ASN A 13 8.69 -12.80 -1.74
N THR A 14 8.52 -11.78 -2.58
CA THR A 14 7.59 -10.66 -2.36
C THR A 14 6.14 -11.09 -2.18
N LYS A 15 5.70 -12.17 -2.84
CA LYS A 15 4.35 -12.73 -2.69
C LYS A 15 4.10 -13.31 -1.31
N VAL A 16 5.08 -14.00 -0.73
CA VAL A 16 4.96 -14.55 0.63
C VAL A 16 5.04 -13.43 1.66
N ALA A 17 5.92 -12.45 1.47
CA ALA A 17 6.02 -11.29 2.36
C ALA A 17 4.69 -10.53 2.47
N ALA A 18 3.98 -10.37 1.35
CA ALA A 18 2.68 -9.71 1.27
C ALA A 18 1.61 -10.35 2.19
N LEU A 19 1.67 -11.67 2.42
CA LEU A 19 0.70 -12.38 3.28
C LEU A 19 0.79 -11.97 4.75
N PHE A 20 1.91 -11.37 5.16
CA PHE A 20 2.14 -10.96 6.55
C PHE A 20 1.80 -9.50 6.80
N ILE A 21 1.70 -8.65 5.77
CA ILE A 21 1.45 -7.21 5.93
C ILE A 21 0.14 -6.92 6.70
N PRO A 22 -1.01 -7.58 6.43
CA PRO A 22 -2.23 -7.36 7.21
C PRO A 22 -2.12 -7.71 8.70
N LYS A 23 -1.13 -8.54 9.06
CA LYS A 23 -0.88 -8.96 10.45
C LYS A 23 0.00 -7.96 11.20
N CYS A 24 0.60 -7.00 10.51
CA CYS A 24 1.44 -5.96 11.10
C CYS A 24 0.59 -4.82 11.68
N THR A 25 -0.32 -5.14 12.60
CA THR A 25 -1.28 -4.20 13.19
C THR A 25 -0.65 -3.14 14.08
N ALA A 26 0.55 -3.42 14.62
CA ALA A 26 1.33 -2.47 15.42
C ALA A 26 2.06 -1.40 14.59
N LEU A 27 2.12 -1.57 13.26
CA LEU A 27 2.74 -0.59 12.37
C LEU A 27 1.76 0.54 12.04
N THR A 28 2.31 1.69 11.71
CA THR A 28 1.54 2.81 11.15
C THR A 28 1.00 2.47 9.76
N ALA A 29 -0.03 3.20 9.31
CA ALA A 29 -0.52 3.06 7.94
C ALA A 29 0.58 3.36 6.91
N ALA A 30 1.42 4.37 7.17
CA ALA A 30 2.55 4.74 6.30
C ALA A 30 3.55 3.57 6.14
N GLU A 31 3.93 2.91 7.23
CA GLU A 31 4.82 1.74 7.17
C GLU A 31 4.19 0.58 6.39
N ARG A 32 2.90 0.31 6.56
CA ARG A 32 2.22 -0.74 5.79
C ARG A 32 2.10 -0.40 4.31
N ILE A 33 1.84 0.87 3.97
CA ILE A 33 1.84 1.36 2.58
C ILE A 33 3.21 1.08 1.94
N GLU A 34 4.30 1.44 2.61
CA GLU A 34 5.66 1.19 2.11
C GLU A 34 5.92 -0.31 1.90
N MET A 35 5.46 -1.17 2.83
CA MET A 35 5.58 -2.63 2.68
C MET A 35 4.84 -3.15 1.43
N TRP A 36 3.62 -2.65 1.16
CA TRP A 36 2.87 -3.04 -0.04
C TRP A 36 3.56 -2.57 -1.33
N VAL A 37 4.13 -1.36 -1.34
CA VAL A 37 4.91 -0.84 -2.47
C VAL A 37 6.14 -1.70 -2.73
N LYS A 38 6.89 -2.08 -1.67
CA LYS A 38 8.04 -3.01 -1.79
C LYS A 38 7.65 -4.39 -2.33
N CYS A 39 6.42 -4.83 -2.09
CA CYS A 39 5.87 -6.06 -2.68
C CYS A 39 5.37 -5.90 -4.12
N GLY A 40 5.43 -4.69 -4.70
CA GLY A 40 4.87 -4.39 -6.03
C GLY A 40 3.34 -4.35 -6.07
N MET A 41 2.67 -4.25 -4.92
CA MET A 41 1.22 -4.32 -4.80
C MET A 41 0.62 -2.92 -4.56
N ILE A 42 0.71 -2.07 -5.58
CA ILE A 42 0.28 -0.65 -5.48
C ILE A 42 -1.21 -0.51 -5.12
N ALA A 43 -2.10 -1.35 -5.67
CA ALA A 43 -3.53 -1.30 -5.31
C ALA A 43 -3.77 -1.56 -3.81
N LYS A 44 -3.01 -2.48 -3.21
CA LYS A 44 -3.09 -2.76 -1.77
C LYS A 44 -2.52 -1.64 -0.91
N ALA A 45 -1.45 -0.99 -1.38
CA ALA A 45 -0.96 0.24 -0.77
C ALA A 45 -2.05 1.35 -0.79
N GLY A 46 -2.77 1.47 -1.91
CA GLY A 46 -3.90 2.38 -2.06
C GLY A 46 -5.03 2.10 -1.08
N GLU A 47 -5.42 0.84 -0.90
CA GLU A 47 -6.45 0.45 0.07
C GLU A 47 -6.06 0.88 1.51
N GLU A 48 -4.79 0.74 1.90
CA GLU A 48 -4.32 1.20 3.21
C GLU A 48 -4.34 2.73 3.34
N ALA A 49 -3.91 3.45 2.30
CA ALA A 49 -3.95 4.91 2.27
C ALA A 49 -5.40 5.45 2.34
N LEU A 50 -6.33 4.81 1.63
CA LEU A 50 -7.74 5.12 1.64
C LEU A 50 -8.36 4.92 3.04
N LYS A 51 -8.10 3.78 3.69
CA LYS A 51 -8.54 3.51 5.07
C LYS A 51 -8.03 4.56 6.04
N ALA A 52 -6.79 5.00 5.87
CA ALA A 52 -6.17 6.04 6.67
C ALA A 52 -6.63 7.47 6.32
N LYS A 53 -7.50 7.64 5.30
CA LYS A 53 -7.89 8.93 4.71
C LYS A 53 -6.69 9.80 4.31
N ASN A 54 -5.58 9.17 3.95
CA ASN A 54 -4.36 9.86 3.57
C ASN A 54 -4.38 10.13 2.07
N ARG A 55 -4.86 11.33 1.70
CA ARG A 55 -4.90 11.75 0.30
C ARG A 55 -3.50 11.91 -0.30
N GLU A 56 -2.57 12.47 0.45
CA GLU A 56 -1.19 12.68 -0.02
C GLU A 56 -0.53 11.36 -0.43
N ALA A 57 -0.64 10.32 0.41
CA ALA A 57 -0.15 9.00 0.07
C ALA A 57 -0.81 8.39 -1.18
N LEU A 58 -2.11 8.67 -1.42
CA LEU A 58 -2.76 8.22 -2.66
C LEU A 58 -2.21 8.94 -3.90
N GLU A 59 -1.93 10.24 -3.81
CA GLU A 59 -1.33 11.00 -4.92
C GLU A 59 0.12 10.52 -5.20
N ASP A 60 0.89 10.21 -4.16
CA ASP A 60 2.24 9.62 -4.31
C ASP A 60 2.21 8.23 -4.96
N LEU A 61 1.25 7.39 -4.56
CA LEU A 61 1.05 6.08 -5.17
C LEU A 61 0.59 6.19 -6.63
N ARG A 62 -0.26 7.17 -6.93
CA ARG A 62 -0.72 7.46 -8.29
C ARG A 62 0.45 7.81 -9.21
N ALA A 63 1.41 8.60 -8.75
CA ALA A 63 2.60 8.98 -9.52
C ALA A 63 3.49 7.77 -9.87
N GLN A 64 3.44 6.70 -9.07
CA GLN A 64 4.20 5.46 -9.27
C GLN A 64 3.40 4.39 -10.03
N ALA A 65 2.08 4.53 -10.08
CA ALA A 65 1.18 3.55 -10.68
C ALA A 65 1.11 3.70 -12.21
N SER A 66 0.77 2.62 -12.89
CA SER A 66 0.41 2.62 -14.31
C SER A 66 -0.71 1.61 -14.58
N GLY A 67 -1.36 1.73 -15.75
CA GLY A 67 -2.41 0.81 -16.17
C GLY A 67 -3.55 0.69 -15.16
N GLN A 68 -3.93 -0.54 -14.83
CA GLN A 68 -5.06 -0.80 -13.93
C GLN A 68 -4.84 -0.23 -12.52
N ALA A 69 -3.62 -0.31 -11.98
CA ALA A 69 -3.34 0.20 -10.64
C ALA A 69 -3.57 1.71 -10.55
N GLN A 70 -3.20 2.47 -11.59
CA GLN A 70 -3.44 3.92 -11.63
C GLN A 70 -4.94 4.24 -11.63
N LEU A 71 -5.74 3.51 -12.42
CA LEU A 71 -7.19 3.66 -12.46
C LEU A 71 -7.85 3.35 -11.11
N ASP A 72 -7.33 2.35 -10.39
CA ASP A 72 -7.84 2.00 -9.07
C ASP A 72 -7.52 3.11 -8.06
N ILE A 73 -6.30 3.65 -8.07
CA ILE A 73 -5.91 4.78 -7.20
C ILE A 73 -6.73 6.04 -7.51
N ASP A 74 -6.96 6.36 -8.78
CA ASP A 74 -7.82 7.49 -9.21
C ASP A 74 -9.23 7.39 -8.61
N ARG A 75 -9.81 6.17 -8.60
CA ARG A 75 -11.11 5.90 -7.97
C ARG A 75 -11.05 6.12 -6.46
N MET A 76 -10.00 5.67 -5.78
CA MET A 76 -9.84 5.85 -4.33
C MET A 76 -9.71 7.33 -3.93
N ILE A 77 -8.93 8.13 -4.68
CA ILE A 77 -8.82 9.58 -4.46
C ILE A 77 -10.19 10.25 -4.58
N SER A 78 -10.97 9.85 -5.59
CA SER A 78 -12.32 10.36 -5.81
C SER A 78 -13.28 10.00 -4.68
N GLN A 79 -13.11 8.84 -4.03
CA GLN A 79 -13.93 8.44 -2.87
C GLN A 79 -13.70 9.34 -1.66
N LEU A 80 -12.45 9.77 -1.40
CA LEU A 80 -12.16 10.71 -0.31
C LEU A 80 -12.80 12.08 -0.52
N GLN A 81 -13.01 12.51 -1.78
CA GLN A 81 -13.67 13.78 -2.08
C GLN A 81 -15.18 13.75 -1.81
N LYS A 82 -15.83 12.59 -2.02
CA LYS A 82 -17.29 12.45 -1.83
C LYS A 82 -17.70 12.23 -0.38
N GLY A 83 -16.79 11.78 0.48
CA GLY A 83 -17.07 11.51 1.90
C GLY A 83 -16.81 12.69 2.85
N ARG A 84 -16.65 13.92 2.33
CA ARG A 84 -16.38 15.13 3.10
C ARG A 84 -17.62 16.03 3.17
#